data_AF-A0A455SCQ3-F1
#
_entry.id   AF-A0A455SCQ3-F1
#
_cell.length_a   1.000
_cell.length_b   1.000
_cell.length_c   1.000
_cell.angle_alpha   90.00
_cell.angle_beta   90.00
_cell.angle_gamma   90.00
#
_symmetry.space_group_name_H-M   'P 1'
#
loop_
_entity.id
_entity.type
_entity.pdbx_description
1 polymer ?
#
loop_
_entity_poly.entity_id
_entity_poly.type
_entity_poly.pdbx_seq_one_letter_code
_entity_poly.pdbx_strand_id
1 'polypeptide(L)' 'MGVAYAGQFVTVLLRAASRSFEIWWDGRLLKKVPIKGLVGEAMPLNAFVAFMRTQAVAEERKARQHVVTRRLFPSA' A
#
# COMPACT_ATOMS: atom_id res chain seq x y z
N MET A 1 -15.32 -7.23 29.23
CA MET A 1 -15.06 -8.19 28.13
C MET A 1 -14.51 -7.42 26.95
N GLY A 2 -13.26 -7.70 26.54
CA GLY A 2 -12.64 -7.02 25.40
C GLY A 2 -13.03 -7.70 24.09
N VAL A 3 -13.47 -6.91 23.11
CA VAL A 3 -13.74 -7.42 21.76
C VAL A 3 -12.41 -7.85 21.14
N ALA A 4 -12.30 -9.11 20.75
CA ALA A 4 -11.12 -9.63 20.05
C ALA A 4 -11.23 -9.30 18.56
N TYR A 5 -10.32 -8.45 18.05
CA TYR A 5 -10.27 -8.06 16.64
C TYR A 5 -9.30 -8.92 15.80
N ALA A 6 -8.70 -9.95 16.40
CA ALA A 6 -7.77 -10.83 15.71
C ALA A 6 -8.47 -11.64 14.61
N GLY A 7 -7.85 -11.75 13.43
CA GLY A 7 -8.40 -12.47 12.27
C GLY A 7 -9.48 -11.72 11.48
N GLN A 8 -9.83 -10.50 11.89
CA GLN A 8 -10.82 -9.67 11.20
C GLN A 8 -10.17 -8.81 10.11
N PHE A 9 -10.88 -8.61 9.00
CA PHE A 9 -10.50 -7.63 8.00
C PHE A 9 -10.79 -6.22 8.49
N VAL A 10 -9.84 -5.31 8.30
CA VAL A 10 -9.94 -3.91 8.70
C VAL A 10 -9.65 -3.00 7.51
N THR A 11 -10.22 -1.80 7.51
CA THR A 11 -9.86 -0.74 6.56
C THR A 11 -8.76 0.12 7.17
N VAL A 12 -7.66 0.27 6.45
CA VAL A 12 -6.56 1.17 6.81
C VAL A 12 -6.65 2.41 5.94
N LEU A 13 -6.96 3.55 6.55
CA LEU A 13 -7.04 4.84 5.87
C LEU A 13 -5.80 5.68 6.19
N LEU A 14 -5.09 6.13 5.16
CA LEU A 14 -3.99 7.09 5.31
C LEU A 14 -4.53 8.53 5.39
N ARG A 15 -4.26 9.21 6.51
CA ARG A 15 -4.47 10.65 6.66
C ARG A 15 -3.15 11.37 6.41
N ALA A 16 -2.95 11.85 5.19
CA ALA A 16 -1.72 12.54 4.80
C ALA A 16 -1.49 13.84 5.61
N ALA A 17 -2.53 14.63 5.84
CA ALA A 17 -2.44 15.90 6.57
C ALA A 17 -1.93 15.74 8.01
N SER A 18 -2.39 14.71 8.72
CA SER A 18 -1.98 14.41 10.10
C SER A 18 -0.88 13.37 10.21
N ARG A 19 -0.35 12.87 9.08
CA ARG A 19 0.68 11.81 9.01
C ARG A 19 0.34 10.62 9.90
N SER A 20 -0.89 10.12 9.79
CA SER A 20 -1.39 9.03 10.60
C SER A 20 -2.21 8.03 9.79
N PHE A 21 -2.27 6.80 10.27
CA PHE A 21 -3.22 5.80 9.81
C PHE A 21 -4.42 5.74 10.75
N GLU A 22 -5.60 5.58 10.16
CA GLU A 22 -6.83 5.26 10.88
C GLU A 22 -7.19 3.80 10.59
N ILE A 23 -7.41 3.02 11.64
CA ILE A 23 -7.81 1.61 11.56
C ILE A 23 -9.31 1.55 11.84
N TRP A 24 -10.08 1.18 10.84
CA TRP A 24 -11.53 1.09 10.90
C TRP A 24 -11.98 -0.37 10.83
N TRP A 25 -13.01 -0.71 11.60
CA TRP A 25 -13.68 -2.00 11.56
C TRP A 25 -15.18 -1.77 11.71
N ASP A 26 -15.97 -2.31 10.78
CA ASP A 26 -17.43 -2.17 10.76
C ASP A 26 -17.93 -0.71 10.89
N GLY A 27 -17.34 0.19 10.11
CA GLY A 27 -17.65 1.63 10.13
C GLY A 27 -17.22 2.37 11.40
N ARG A 28 -16.60 1.69 12.37
CA ARG A 28 -16.10 2.28 13.62
C ARG A 28 -14.60 2.45 13.58
N LEU A 29 -14.14 3.61 14.05
CA LEU A 29 -12.71 3.88 14.23
C LEU A 29 -12.21 3.15 15.47
N LEU A 30 -11.31 2.18 15.29
CA LEU A 30 -10.69 1.45 16.40
C LEU A 30 -9.48 2.20 16.95
N LYS A 31 -8.61 2.70 16.07
CA LYS A 31 -7.35 3.32 16.49
C LYS A 31 -6.80 4.31 15.46
N LYS A 32 -6.13 5.35 15.95
CA LYS A 32 -5.23 6.20 15.18
C LYS A 32 -3.79 5.83 15.50
N VAL A 33 -2.99 5.58 14.47
CA VAL A 33 -1.57 5.22 14.58
C VAL A 33 -0.74 6.30 13.91
N PRO A 34 0.06 7.09 14.65
CA PRO A 34 0.94 8.07 14.02
C PRO A 34 2.03 7.34 13.23
N ILE A 35 2.39 7.89 12.07
CA ILE A 35 3.50 7.36 11.27
C ILE A 35 4.80 7.89 11.87
N LYS A 36 5.45 7.06 12.69
CA LYS A 36 6.77 7.35 13.25
C LYS A 36 7.85 7.08 12.21
N GLY A 37 8.89 7.93 12.18
CA GLY A 37 10.04 7.71 11.31
C GLY A 37 9.72 7.79 9.82
N LEU A 38 8.88 8.75 9.40
CA LEU A 38 8.71 9.05 7.99
C LEU A 38 10.06 9.60 7.46
N VAL A 39 10.88 8.70 6.90
CA VAL A 39 12.16 9.05 6.29
C VAL A 39 11.93 9.34 4.82
N GLY A 40 12.28 10.54 4.38
CA GLY A 40 12.14 10.98 3.00
C GLY A 40 12.04 12.50 2.88
N GLU A 41 12.28 13.02 1.69
CA GLU A 41 12.12 14.44 1.40
C GLU A 41 10.69 14.76 0.96
N ALA A 42 10.27 16.00 1.23
CA ALA A 42 8.98 16.49 0.75
C ALA A 42 9.00 16.53 -0.78
N MET A 43 8.14 15.73 -1.41
CA MET A 43 8.02 15.67 -2.86
C MET A 43 6.78 16.44 -3.32
N PRO A 44 6.90 17.37 -4.29
CA PRO A 44 5.73 18.00 -4.90
C PRO A 44 4.80 16.94 -5.51
N LEU A 45 3.47 17.14 -5.37
CA LEU A 45 2.46 16.19 -5.84
C LEU A 45 2.66 15.81 -7.32
N ASN A 46 2.99 16.78 -8.16
CA ASN A 46 3.22 16.56 -9.59
C ASN A 46 4.38 15.59 -9.85
N ALA A 47 5.48 15.74 -9.09
CA ALA A 47 6.63 14.85 -9.16
C ALA A 47 6.30 13.45 -8.65
N PHE A 48 5.52 13.35 -7.56
CA PHE A 48 5.05 12.07 -7.03
C PHE A 48 4.18 11.31 -8.04
N VAL A 49 3.23 12.00 -8.69
CA VAL A 49 2.36 11.38 -9.71
C VAL A 49 3.16 10.90 -10.91
N ALA A 50 4.13 11.69 -11.38
CA ALA A 50 5.02 11.29 -12.47
C ALA A 50 5.86 10.05 -12.10
N PHE A 51 6.38 10.02 -10.88
CA PHE A 51 7.11 8.87 -10.34
C PHE A 51 6.23 7.61 -10.29
N MET A 52 5.03 7.71 -9.72
CA MET A 52 4.09 6.58 -9.59
C MET A 52 3.67 6.02 -10.95
N ARG A 53 3.45 6.87 -11.96
CA ARG A 53 3.16 6.42 -13.33
C ARG A 53 4.31 5.60 -13.91
N THR A 54 5.54 6.06 -13.70
CA THR A 54 6.74 5.36 -14.17
C THR A 54 6.89 4.00 -13.49
N GLN A 55 6.66 3.94 -12.17
CA GLN A 55 6.66 2.69 -11.41
C GLN A 55 5.59 1.72 -11.92
N ALA A 56 4.35 2.18 -12.12
CA ALA A 56 3.27 1.34 -12.62
C ALA A 56 3.59 0.70 -13.99
N VAL A 57 4.16 1.48 -14.93
CA VAL A 57 4.60 0.97 -16.23
C VAL A 57 5.73 -0.04 -16.09
N ALA A 58 6.69 0.20 -15.18
CA ALA A 58 7.79 -0.72 -14.93
C ALA A 58 7.31 -2.04 -14.31
N GLU A 59 6.39 -2.00 -13.35
CA GLU A 59 5.77 -3.19 -12.75
C GLU A 59 4.96 -3.98 -13.78
N GLU A 60 4.19 -3.32 -14.63
CA GLU A 60 3.44 -3.98 -15.70
C GLU A 60 4.38 -4.71 -16.68
N ARG A 61 5.51 -4.09 -17.05
CA ARG A 61 6.53 -4.73 -17.89
C ARG A 61 7.13 -5.97 -17.21
N LYS A 62 7.46 -5.88 -15.92
CA LYS A 62 7.96 -7.02 -15.13
C LYS A 62 6.94 -8.15 -15.06
N ALA A 63 5.66 -7.82 -14.82
CA ALA A 63 4.58 -8.81 -14.79
C ALA A 63 4.44 -9.53 -16.13
N ARG A 64 4.49 -8.80 -17.26
CA ARG A 64 4.47 -9.40 -18.60
C ARG A 64 5.67 -10.31 -18.85
N GLN A 65 6.87 -9.91 -18.43
CA GLN A 65 8.07 -10.75 -18.55
C GLN A 65 7.97 -12.02 -17.71
N HIS A 66 7.54 -11.94 -16.45
CA HIS A 66 7.33 -13.12 -15.61
C HIS A 66 6.30 -14.11 -16.18
N VAL A 67 5.25 -13.61 -16.83
CA VAL A 67 4.26 -14.46 -17.52
C VAL A 67 4.88 -15.17 -18.74
N VAL A 68 5.76 -14.50 -19.49
CA VAL A 68 6.44 -15.08 -20.66
C VAL A 68 7.46 -16.13 -20.23
N THR A 69 8.28 -15.86 -19.21
CA THR A 69 9.28 -16.82 -18.72
C THR A 69 8.65 -18.10 -18.17
N ARG A 70 7.52 -17.99 -17.46
CA ARG A 70 6.77 -19.16 -16.94
C ARG A 70 6.14 -20.02 -18.05
N ARG A 71 5.85 -19.43 -19.22
CA ARG A 71 5.31 -20.17 -20.38
C ARG A 71 6.39 -20.86 -21.20
N LEU A 72 7.61 -20.31 -21.21
CA LEU A 72 8.76 -20.87 -21.97
C LEU A 72 9.50 -21.97 -21.21
N PHE A 73 9.45 -21.98 -19.88
CA PHE A 73 10.03 -23.03 -19.05
C PHE A 73 9.01 -23.52 -18.02
N PRO A 74 8.10 -24.43 -18.40
CA PRO A 74 7.27 -25.11 -17.42
C PRO A 74 8.17 -26.07 -16.61
N SER A 75 8.18 -25.95 -15.28
CA SER A 75 8.75 -27.01 -14.43
C SER A 75 8.07 -28.32 -14.76
N ALA A 76 8.89 -29.30 -15.16
CA ALA A 76 8.53 -30.72 -15.21
C ALA A 76 8.32 -31.27 -13.80
#